data_AF-A0A3A4SZ33-F1
#
_entry.id   AF-A0A3A4SZ33-F1
#
_cell.length_a   1.000
_cell.length_b   1.000
_cell.length_c   1.000
_cell.angle_alpha   90.00
_cell.angle_beta   90.00
_cell.angle_gamma   90.00
#
_symmetry.space_group_name_H-M   'P 1'
#
loop_
_entity.id
_entity.type
_entity.pdbx_description
1 polymer ?
#
loop_
_entity_poly.entity_id
_entity_poly.type
_entity_poly.pdbx_seq_one_letter_code
_entity_poly.pdbx_strand_id
1 'polypeptide(L)'
;MKFFTHFIVFICCLLMVSSFLTSCEKKKQEAKLIIAEQEFSLNKDTERTFIIDCKGKIQNVGDVDVKKVVVTGFCRSCGEEMIPGRWFTSSIQKTTTQKDVINFIGAGDEMEFNFTEVANFMLTNGQKAPELPDKLEVVIQSYEIVE
;
A
#
# COMPACT_ATOMS: atom_id res chain seq x y z
N MET A 1 51.29 46.64 8.21
CA MET A 1 50.34 46.05 7.23
C MET A 1 50.13 44.53 7.35
N LYS A 2 51.00 43.73 7.99
CA LYS A 2 50.81 42.26 8.13
C LYS A 2 49.74 41.83 9.15
N PHE A 3 49.45 42.68 10.14
CA PHE A 3 48.49 42.42 11.22
C PHE A 3 47.02 42.53 10.75
N PHE A 4 46.75 43.43 9.81
CA PHE A 4 45.40 43.65 9.26
C PHE A 4 44.95 42.49 8.37
N THR A 5 45.88 41.86 7.66
CA THR A 5 45.63 40.70 6.79
C THR A 5 45.20 39.47 7.59
N HIS A 6 45.79 39.25 8.77
CA HIS A 6 45.41 38.14 9.65
C HIS A 6 44.03 38.33 10.26
N PHE A 7 43.66 39.57 10.59
CA PHE A 7 42.35 39.91 11.15
C PHE A 7 41.22 39.74 10.13
N ILE A 8 41.45 40.14 8.87
CA ILE A 8 40.49 39.97 7.77
C ILE A 8 40.30 38.47 7.45
N VAL A 9 41.38 37.67 7.42
CA VAL A 9 41.29 36.23 7.19
C VAL A 9 40.49 35.53 8.30
N PHE A 10 40.69 35.94 9.55
CA PHE A 10 39.96 35.37 10.69
C PHE A 10 38.45 35.67 10.64
N ILE A 11 38.07 36.89 10.24
CA ILE A 11 36.67 37.29 10.05
C ILE A 11 36.03 36.55 8.87
N CYS A 12 36.75 36.39 7.74
CA CYS A 12 36.27 35.61 6.60
C CYS A 12 36.07 34.13 6.94
N CYS A 13 36.95 33.53 7.75
CA CYS A 13 36.76 32.15 8.23
C CYS A 13 35.55 32.02 9.16
N LEU A 14 35.30 33.00 10.05
CA LEU A 14 34.13 33.01 10.94
C LEU A 14 32.80 33.16 10.17
N LEU A 15 32.77 33.97 9.11
CA LEU A 15 31.59 34.14 8.25
C LEU A 15 31.29 32.92 7.38
N MET A 16 32.32 32.13 7.01
CA MET A 16 32.11 30.87 6.29
C MET A 16 31.48 29.79 7.19
N VAL A 17 31.84 29.73 8.47
CA VAL A 17 31.31 28.73 9.42
C VAL A 17 29.85 28.98 9.79
N SER A 18 29.40 30.25 9.85
CA SER A 18 27.99 30.57 10.15
C SER A 18 27.02 30.22 9.02
N SER A 19 27.52 30.01 7.79
CA SER A 19 26.70 29.71 6.61
C SER A 19 26.29 28.22 6.52
N PHE A 20 26.90 27.33 7.30
CA PHE A 20 26.65 25.89 7.25
C PHE A 20 25.63 25.38 8.28
N LEU A 21 25.15 26.23 9.20
CA LEU A 21 24.27 25.81 10.30
C LEU A 21 22.77 25.86 9.96
N THR A 22 22.38 26.29 8.76
CA THR A 22 20.97 26.36 8.35
C THR A 22 20.60 25.39 7.23
N SER A 23 21.38 24.31 7.04
CA SER A 23 20.89 23.13 6.32
C SER A 23 19.95 22.36 7.25
N CYS A 24 18.80 22.97 7.54
CA CYS A 24 17.66 22.29 8.15
C CYS A 24 17.12 21.37 7.05
N GLU A 25 17.71 20.18 6.92
CA GLU A 25 17.06 19.07 6.25
C GLU A 25 15.73 18.88 6.97
N LYS A 26 14.65 19.43 6.39
CA LYS A 26 13.31 19.07 6.79
C LYS A 26 13.26 17.55 6.62
N LYS A 27 13.30 16.81 7.72
CA LYS A 27 13.12 15.35 7.70
C LYS A 27 11.89 15.10 6.83
N LYS A 28 12.07 14.37 5.73
CA LYS A 28 10.93 13.94 4.91
C LYS A 28 9.99 13.23 5.86
N GLN A 29 8.80 13.78 6.01
CA GLN A 29 7.72 13.11 6.70
C GLN A 29 7.39 11.86 5.87
N GLU A 30 7.66 10.69 6.44
CA GLU A 30 7.40 9.41 5.79
C GLU A 30 6.18 8.79 6.45
N ALA A 31 5.10 8.62 5.68
CA ALA A 31 3.99 7.79 6.13
C ALA A 31 4.39 6.32 6.11
N LYS A 32 3.90 5.57 7.10
CA LYS A 32 4.19 4.14 7.24
C LYS A 32 2.89 3.40 7.53
N LEU A 33 2.42 2.67 6.53
CA LEU A 33 1.19 1.89 6.60
C LEU A 33 1.53 0.39 6.64
N ILE A 34 0.80 -0.37 7.45
CA ILE A 34 0.91 -1.84 7.52
C ILE A 34 -0.48 -2.48 7.44
N ILE A 35 -0.56 -3.66 6.83
CA ILE A 35 -1.76 -4.51 6.93
C ILE A 35 -1.66 -5.25 8.27
N ALA A 36 -2.54 -4.89 9.21
CA ALA A 36 -2.57 -5.44 10.55
C ALA A 36 -3.29 -6.80 10.58
N GLU A 37 -4.39 -6.91 9.83
CA GLU A 37 -5.20 -8.12 9.72
C GLU A 37 -5.64 -8.31 8.26
N GLN A 38 -5.74 -9.56 7.81
CA GLN A 38 -6.34 -9.91 6.52
C GLN A 38 -7.01 -11.29 6.61
N GLU A 39 -8.19 -11.39 6.01
CA GLU A 39 -8.95 -12.63 5.89
C GLU A 39 -9.45 -12.76 4.44
N PHE A 40 -9.20 -13.92 3.85
CA PHE A 40 -9.74 -14.28 2.53
C PHE A 40 -10.89 -15.27 2.70
N SER A 41 -11.98 -15.03 1.99
CA SER A 41 -13.16 -15.88 2.04
C SER A 41 -13.56 -16.32 0.64
N LEU A 42 -14.01 -17.57 0.53
CA LEU A 42 -14.52 -18.14 -0.71
C LEU A 42 -16.03 -17.91 -0.78
N ASN A 43 -16.48 -17.16 -1.78
CA ASN A 43 -17.90 -16.90 -2.00
C ASN A 43 -18.36 -17.49 -3.33
N LYS A 44 -19.56 -18.07 -3.31
CA LYS A 44 -20.20 -18.59 -4.51
C LYS A 44 -20.95 -17.45 -5.19
N ASP A 45 -20.49 -17.07 -6.37
CA ASP A 45 -21.04 -15.95 -7.14
C ASP A 45 -22.21 -16.40 -8.03
N THR A 46 -22.05 -17.51 -8.75
CA THR A 46 -23.13 -18.18 -9.49
C THR A 46 -23.16 -19.67 -9.21
N GLU A 47 -24.06 -20.42 -9.85
CA GLU A 47 -24.09 -21.89 -9.74
C GLU A 47 -22.74 -22.56 -10.04
N ARG A 48 -21.93 -21.96 -10.94
CA ARG A 48 -20.67 -22.52 -11.43
C ARG A 48 -19.45 -21.63 -11.20
N THR A 49 -19.59 -20.46 -10.58
CA THR A 49 -18.49 -19.53 -10.33
C THR A 49 -18.27 -19.28 -8.85
N PHE A 50 -17.00 -19.16 -8.47
CA PHE A 50 -16.58 -18.75 -7.14
C PHE A 50 -15.64 -17.55 -7.26
N ILE A 51 -15.71 -16.68 -6.28
CA ILE A 51 -14.85 -15.52 -6.13
C ILE A 51 -14.20 -15.54 -4.75
N ILE A 52 -13.05 -14.88 -4.64
CA ILE A 52 -12.36 -14.67 -3.38
C ILE A 52 -12.56 -13.23 -2.95
N ASP A 53 -13.14 -13.05 -1.79
CA ASP A 53 -13.32 -11.74 -1.19
C ASP A 53 -12.32 -11.55 -0.05
N CYS A 54 -11.98 -10.30 0.23
CA CYS A 54 -11.02 -9.94 1.25
C CYS A 54 -11.60 -8.86 2.17
N LYS A 55 -11.35 -9.04 3.46
CA LYS A 55 -11.57 -8.03 4.49
C LYS A 55 -10.36 -8.00 5.42
N GLY A 56 -10.15 -6.89 6.09
CA GLY A 56 -9.05 -6.78 7.02
C GLY A 56 -8.91 -5.38 7.58
N LYS A 57 -7.72 -5.12 8.12
CA LYS A 57 -7.40 -3.86 8.77
C LYS A 57 -6.05 -3.34 8.35
N ILE A 58 -5.98 -2.04 8.17
CA ILE A 58 -4.77 -1.29 7.87
C ILE A 58 -4.52 -0.30 9.00
N GLN A 59 -3.25 -0.19 9.40
CA GLN A 59 -2.82 0.69 10.47
C GLN A 59 -1.78 1.68 9.94
N ASN A 60 -1.92 2.94 10.33
CA ASN A 60 -0.89 3.94 10.17
C ASN A 60 0.04 3.93 11.38
N VAL A 61 1.22 3.35 11.22
CA VAL A 61 2.26 3.29 12.25
C VAL A 61 3.35 4.34 12.03
N GLY A 62 3.10 5.32 11.15
CA GLY A 62 3.96 6.48 10.92
C GLY A 62 3.55 7.70 11.74
N ASP A 63 4.31 8.77 11.58
CA ASP A 63 4.15 10.02 12.35
C ASP A 63 3.28 11.08 11.63
N VAL A 64 2.73 10.75 10.47
CA VAL A 64 1.93 11.68 9.65
C VAL A 64 0.63 11.05 9.18
N ASP A 65 -0.39 11.89 9.09
CA ASP A 65 -1.70 11.52 8.57
C ASP A 65 -1.64 11.25 7.06
N VAL A 66 -2.47 10.33 6.59
CA VAL A 66 -2.60 9.99 5.17
C VAL A 66 -4.04 10.07 4.71
N LYS A 67 -4.22 10.25 3.40
CA LYS A 67 -5.51 10.27 2.72
C LYS A 67 -5.48 9.49 1.41
N LYS A 68 -6.67 9.14 0.90
CA LYS A 68 -6.87 8.39 -0.35
C LYS A 68 -6.02 7.13 -0.42
N VAL A 69 -6.04 6.34 0.66
CA VAL A 69 -5.30 5.09 0.74
C VAL A 69 -6.04 4.04 -0.09
N VAL A 70 -5.36 3.48 -1.09
CA VAL A 70 -5.92 2.46 -1.97
C VAL A 70 -5.37 1.10 -1.55
N VAL A 71 -6.25 0.18 -1.18
CA VAL A 71 -5.90 -1.19 -0.77
C VAL A 71 -6.54 -2.18 -1.76
N THR A 72 -5.77 -3.17 -2.21
CA THR A 72 -6.26 -4.20 -3.14
C THR A 72 -5.61 -5.54 -2.87
N GLY A 73 -6.13 -6.62 -3.48
CA GLY A 73 -5.63 -7.97 -3.33
C GLY A 73 -5.03 -8.54 -4.62
N PHE A 74 -4.02 -9.37 -4.46
CA PHE A 74 -3.44 -10.18 -5.53
C PHE A 74 -3.46 -11.67 -5.18
N CYS A 75 -3.59 -12.50 -6.21
CA CYS A 75 -3.31 -13.93 -6.13
C CYS A 75 -2.07 -14.22 -6.97
N ARG A 76 -0.92 -14.42 -6.33
CA ARG A 76 0.37 -14.60 -7.04
C ARG A 76 0.56 -16.00 -7.62
N SER A 77 -0.32 -16.95 -7.30
CA SER A 77 -0.33 -18.29 -7.89
C SER A 77 -1.40 -18.48 -8.97
N CYS A 78 -2.27 -17.50 -9.18
CA CYS A 78 -3.36 -17.58 -10.16
C CYS A 78 -2.84 -17.30 -11.57
N GLY A 79 -3.51 -17.90 -12.57
CA GLY A 79 -3.27 -17.57 -13.98
C GLY A 79 -3.97 -16.27 -14.38
N GLU A 80 -3.61 -15.71 -15.54
CA GLU A 80 -4.35 -14.60 -16.15
C GLU A 80 -5.41 -15.08 -17.15
N GLU A 81 -5.29 -16.33 -17.59
CA GLU A 81 -6.22 -16.96 -18.53
C GLU A 81 -7.42 -17.55 -17.80
N MET A 82 -8.61 -17.29 -18.33
CA MET A 82 -9.87 -17.86 -17.84
C MET A 82 -9.99 -19.33 -18.28
N ILE A 83 -9.35 -20.23 -17.52
CA ILE A 83 -9.40 -21.68 -17.74
C ILE A 83 -10.30 -22.33 -16.69
N PRO A 84 -11.42 -22.98 -17.07
CA PRO A 84 -12.25 -23.72 -16.13
C PRO A 84 -11.44 -24.75 -15.32
N GLY A 85 -11.75 -24.85 -14.03
CA GLY A 85 -11.05 -25.71 -13.08
C GLY A 85 -9.75 -25.11 -12.54
N ARG A 86 -9.43 -23.85 -12.86
CA ARG A 86 -8.26 -23.13 -12.35
C ARG A 86 -8.63 -21.74 -11.84
N TRP A 87 -7.86 -21.28 -10.86
CA TRP A 87 -7.93 -19.92 -10.38
C TRP A 87 -7.32 -18.95 -11.38
N PHE A 88 -8.02 -17.84 -11.62
CA PHE A 88 -7.56 -16.79 -12.51
C PHE A 88 -7.85 -15.39 -11.97
N THR A 89 -7.06 -14.43 -12.42
CA THR A 89 -7.23 -13.00 -12.17
C THR A 89 -7.29 -12.24 -13.49
N SER A 90 -7.93 -11.08 -13.51
CA SER A 90 -7.80 -10.17 -14.65
C SER A 90 -6.47 -9.41 -14.55
N SER A 91 -5.72 -9.32 -15.66
CA SER A 91 -4.54 -8.46 -15.78
C SER A 91 -4.87 -7.01 -16.15
N ILE A 92 -6.17 -6.70 -16.30
CA ILE A 92 -6.68 -5.35 -16.51
C ILE A 92 -6.67 -4.59 -15.17
N GLN A 93 -6.71 -3.26 -15.24
CA GLN A 93 -6.84 -2.38 -14.08
C GLN A 93 -7.98 -2.84 -13.14
N LYS A 94 -7.67 -2.89 -11.83
CA LYS A 94 -8.63 -3.25 -10.78
C LYS A 94 -9.84 -2.31 -10.79
N THR A 95 -11.03 -2.89 -10.77
CA THR A 95 -12.31 -2.18 -10.68
C THR A 95 -12.50 -1.56 -9.29
N THR A 96 -13.60 -0.82 -9.09
CA THR A 96 -13.96 -0.27 -7.77
C THR A 96 -14.38 -1.35 -6.77
N THR A 97 -14.83 -2.52 -7.22
CA THR A 97 -15.18 -3.65 -6.34
C THR A 97 -13.94 -4.41 -5.87
N GLN A 98 -12.86 -4.37 -6.66
CA GLN A 98 -11.61 -5.10 -6.40
C GLN A 98 -10.59 -4.33 -5.55
N LYS A 99 -10.98 -3.19 -5.00
CA LYS A 99 -10.15 -2.36 -4.15
C LYS A 99 -11.01 -1.57 -3.19
N ASP A 100 -10.44 -1.19 -2.06
CA ASP A 100 -11.04 -0.23 -1.15
C ASP A 100 -10.25 1.08 -1.20
N VAL A 101 -10.95 2.20 -0.97
CA VAL A 101 -10.36 3.54 -0.91
C VAL A 101 -10.74 4.17 0.42
N ILE A 102 -9.78 4.18 1.34
CA ILE A 102 -9.93 4.79 2.65
C ILE A 102 -9.57 6.27 2.53
N ASN A 103 -10.53 7.13 2.83
CA ASN A 103 -10.39 8.57 2.60
C ASN A 103 -9.32 9.21 3.49
N PHE A 104 -9.16 8.74 4.73
CA PHE A 104 -8.25 9.31 5.71
C PHE A 104 -7.86 8.27 6.77
N ILE A 105 -6.59 8.28 7.19
CA ILE A 105 -6.09 7.51 8.34
C ILE A 105 -5.13 8.42 9.12
N GLY A 106 -5.47 8.75 10.36
CA GLY A 106 -4.61 9.54 11.23
C GLY A 106 -3.36 8.76 11.66
N ALA A 107 -2.32 9.47 12.08
CA ALA A 107 -1.13 8.83 12.67
C ALA A 107 -1.52 8.04 13.93
N GLY A 108 -1.21 6.73 13.95
CA GLY A 108 -1.57 5.81 15.02
C GLY A 108 -2.93 5.13 14.86
N ASP A 109 -3.77 5.57 13.92
CA ASP A 109 -5.12 5.03 13.72
C ASP A 109 -5.12 3.72 12.91
N GLU A 110 -6.20 2.97 13.10
CA GLU A 110 -6.53 1.74 12.39
C GLU A 110 -7.86 1.91 11.66
N MET A 111 -7.94 1.42 10.43
CA MET A 111 -9.16 1.43 9.60
C MET A 111 -9.42 0.04 9.02
N GLU A 112 -10.69 -0.30 8.88
CA GLU A 112 -11.11 -1.51 8.17
C GLU A 112 -11.10 -1.29 6.66
N PHE A 113 -10.81 -2.36 5.92
CA PHE A 113 -11.02 -2.40 4.47
C PHE A 113 -11.80 -3.65 4.06
N ASN A 114 -12.52 -3.55 2.94
CA ASN A 114 -13.17 -4.69 2.31
C ASN A 114 -13.26 -4.53 0.79
N PHE A 115 -13.03 -5.61 0.05
CA PHE A 115 -13.19 -5.66 -1.40
C PHE A 115 -13.42 -7.11 -1.87
N THR A 116 -14.01 -7.26 -3.04
CA THR A 116 -14.38 -8.56 -3.62
C THR A 116 -13.52 -8.92 -4.83
N GLU A 117 -13.69 -10.14 -5.34
CA GLU A 117 -13.10 -10.58 -6.62
C GLU A 117 -11.57 -10.47 -6.71
N VAL A 118 -10.86 -10.85 -5.65
CA VAL A 118 -9.38 -10.96 -5.65
C VAL A 118 -8.91 -11.95 -6.72
N ALA A 119 -9.61 -13.08 -6.83
CA ALA A 119 -9.47 -14.06 -7.90
C ALA A 119 -10.81 -14.74 -8.15
N ASN A 120 -10.92 -15.38 -9.31
CA ASN A 120 -12.12 -16.02 -9.81
C ASN A 120 -11.84 -17.49 -10.15
N PHE A 121 -12.87 -18.32 -10.03
CA PHE A 121 -12.82 -19.73 -10.39
C PHE A 121 -14.11 -20.15 -11.10
N MET A 122 -13.98 -20.86 -12.21
CA MET A 122 -15.12 -21.48 -12.89
C MET A 122 -15.05 -22.99 -12.75
N LEU A 123 -16.10 -23.62 -12.25
CA LEU A 123 -16.17 -25.08 -12.12
C LEU A 123 -16.19 -25.76 -13.50
N THR A 124 -15.55 -26.94 -13.56
CA THR A 124 -15.82 -27.94 -14.59
C THR A 124 -16.98 -28.86 -14.18
N ASN A 125 -17.57 -29.58 -15.14
CA ASN A 125 -18.70 -30.48 -14.84
C ASN A 125 -18.31 -31.55 -13.80
N GLY A 126 -19.09 -31.67 -12.73
CA GLY A 126 -18.84 -32.64 -11.65
C GLY A 126 -17.79 -32.20 -10.62
N GLN A 127 -17.22 -31.00 -10.77
CA GLN A 127 -16.27 -30.45 -9.81
C GLN A 127 -16.98 -29.89 -8.57
N LYS A 128 -16.42 -30.14 -7.39
CA LYS A 128 -16.87 -29.57 -6.11
C LYS A 128 -16.34 -28.14 -5.96
N ALA A 129 -16.79 -27.44 -4.91
CA ALA A 129 -16.24 -26.13 -4.56
C ALA A 129 -14.69 -26.19 -4.45
N PRO A 130 -13.97 -25.20 -5.00
CA PRO A 130 -12.52 -25.17 -4.92
C PRO A 130 -12.04 -24.84 -3.50
N GLU A 131 -10.78 -25.15 -3.22
CA GLU A 131 -10.09 -24.58 -2.06
C GLU A 131 -9.46 -23.22 -2.45
N LEU A 132 -9.15 -22.40 -1.44
CA LEU A 132 -8.43 -21.14 -1.68
C LEU A 132 -7.05 -21.43 -2.28
N PRO A 133 -6.60 -20.63 -3.26
CA PRO A 133 -5.26 -20.75 -3.83
C PRO A 133 -4.21 -20.25 -2.83
N ASP A 134 -2.97 -20.71 -3.03
CA ASP A 134 -1.82 -20.20 -2.30
C ASP A 134 -1.49 -18.74 -2.67
N LYS A 135 -0.62 -18.09 -1.89
CA LYS A 135 -0.03 -16.77 -2.21
C LYS A 135 -1.05 -15.67 -2.52
N LEU A 136 -2.15 -15.65 -1.76
CA LEU A 136 -3.03 -14.51 -1.66
C LEU A 136 -2.37 -13.42 -0.80
N GLU A 137 -2.41 -12.18 -1.26
CA GLU A 137 -1.80 -11.04 -0.57
C GLU A 137 -2.67 -9.78 -0.68
N VAL A 138 -2.65 -8.97 0.38
CA VAL A 138 -3.19 -7.62 0.38
C VAL A 138 -2.05 -6.63 0.20
N VAL A 139 -2.24 -5.63 -0.66
CA VAL A 139 -1.24 -4.62 -1.00
C VAL A 139 -1.82 -3.23 -0.85
N ILE A 140 -1.06 -2.35 -0.20
CA ILE A 140 -1.30 -0.91 -0.17
C ILE A 140 -0.75 -0.36 -1.48
N GLN A 141 -1.65 -0.04 -2.42
CA GLN A 141 -1.28 0.36 -3.77
C GLN A 141 -0.79 1.81 -3.83
N SER A 142 -1.44 2.72 -3.10
CA SER A 142 -1.09 4.13 -3.08
C SER A 142 -1.68 4.84 -1.86
N TYR A 143 -1.13 6.01 -1.50
CA TYR A 143 -1.65 6.95 -0.51
C TYR A 143 -1.10 8.35 -0.77
N GLU A 144 -1.73 9.37 -0.20
CA GLU A 144 -1.22 10.75 -0.15
C GLU A 144 -0.96 11.14 1.31
N ILE A 145 0.12 11.87 1.59
CA ILE A 145 0.36 12.47 2.91
C ILE A 145 -0.51 13.74 3.04
N VAL A 146 -1.03 14.00 4.24
CA VAL A 146 -1.72 15.25 4.55
C VAL A 146 -0.68 16.30 4.96
N GLU A 147 -0.60 17.39 4.19
CA GLU A 147 0.29 18.55 4.46
C GLU A 147 -0.25 19.46 5.55
#